data_AF-A0A1M4SDY3-F1
#
_entry.id   AF-A0A1M4SDY3-F1
#
_cell.length_a   1.000
_cell.length_b   1.000
_cell.length_c   1.000
_cell.angle_alpha   90.00
_cell.angle_beta   90.00
_cell.angle_gamma   90.00
#
_symmetry.space_group_name_H-M   'P 1'
#
loop_
_entity.id
_entity.type
_entity.pdbx_description
1 polymer ?
#
loop_
_entity_poly.entity_id
_entity_poly.type
_entity_poly.pdbx_seq_one_letter_code
_entity_poly.pdbx_strand_id
1 'polypeptide(L)' 'MSTDLIDSNLIIYATQPNHENLRQYIADNAPAVAVISKIETLGYHKLSSEGKKIFGRIF' A
#
# COMPACT_ATOMS: atom_id res chain seq x y z
N MET A 1 -0.04 -3.78 22.71
CA MET A 1 -0.63 -3.98 21.37
C MET A 1 0.51 -4.14 20.39
N SER A 2 0.51 -5.20 19.57
CA SER A 2 1.46 -5.35 18.47
C SER A 2 0.91 -4.53 17.29
N THR A 3 1.75 -3.71 16.65
CA THR A 3 1.36 -3.00 15.43
C THR A 3 1.81 -3.84 14.25
N ASP A 4 0.88 -4.18 13.36
CA ASP A 4 1.21 -4.88 12.12
C ASP A 4 2.10 -3.98 11.24
N LEU A 5 3.19 -4.54 10.72
CA LEU A 5 4.09 -3.88 9.78
C LEU A 5 3.89 -4.51 8.41
N ILE A 6 3.48 -3.70 7.43
CA ILE A 6 3.28 -4.19 6.05
C ILE A 6 4.45 -3.81 5.14
N ASP A 7 4.75 -4.67 4.17
CA ASP A 7 5.86 -4.53 3.23
C ASP A 7 5.44 -3.82 1.93
N SER A 8 6.39 -3.62 1.02
CA SER A 8 6.12 -3.02 -0.29
C SER A 8 5.18 -3.86 -1.16
N ASN A 9 5.16 -5.20 -1.03
CA ASN A 9 4.26 -6.04 -1.82
C ASN A 9 2.79 -5.83 -1.45
N LEU A 10 2.48 -5.76 -0.15
CA LEU A 10 1.12 -5.47 0.31
C LEU A 10 0.67 -4.08 -0.14
N ILE A 11 1.57 -3.09 -0.12
CA ILE A 11 1.26 -1.76 -0.64
C ILE A 11 1.00 -1.84 -2.15
N ILE A 12 1.87 -2.50 -2.94
CA ILE A 12 1.69 -2.68 -4.38
C ILE A 12 0.35 -3.35 -4.68
N TYR A 13 -0.03 -4.41 -3.96
CA TYR A 13 -1.33 -5.06 -4.14
C TYR A 13 -2.49 -4.14 -3.79
N ALA A 14 -2.39 -3.35 -2.71
CA ALA A 14 -3.43 -2.40 -2.32
C ALA A 14 -3.70 -1.34 -3.41
N THR A 15 -2.68 -1.00 -4.23
CA THR A 15 -2.84 -0.10 -5.39
C THR A 15 -3.57 -0.72 -6.59
N GLN A 16 -3.80 -2.04 -6.61
CA GLN A 16 -4.50 -2.72 -7.70
C GLN A 16 -6.01 -2.75 -7.46
N PRO A 17 -6.85 -2.60 -8.50
CA PRO A 17 -8.29 -2.43 -8.34
C PRO A 17 -8.98 -3.60 -7.61
N ASN A 18 -8.52 -4.82 -7.86
CA ASN A 18 -9.08 -6.08 -7.33
C ASN A 18 -8.80 -6.37 -5.84
N HIS A 19 -8.04 -5.52 -5.14
CA HIS A 19 -7.68 -5.74 -3.73
C HIS A 19 -8.40 -4.78 -2.77
N GLU A 20 -9.73 -4.66 -2.90
CA GLU A 20 -10.55 -3.79 -2.05
C GLU A 20 -10.48 -4.19 -0.57
N ASN A 21 -10.56 -5.49 -0.27
CA ASN A 21 -10.47 -6.00 1.10
C ASN A 21 -9.13 -5.62 1.78
N LEU A 22 -8.03 -5.58 1.02
CA LEU A 22 -6.73 -5.17 1.55
C LEU A 22 -6.70 -3.68 1.87
N ARG A 23 -7.29 -2.84 1.00
CA ARG A 23 -7.44 -1.41 1.28
C ARG A 23 -8.32 -1.17 2.51
N GLN A 24 -9.41 -1.93 2.65
CA GLN A 24 -10.29 -1.85 3.82
C GLN A 24 -9.53 -2.23 5.10
N TYR A 25 -8.77 -3.32 5.07
CA TYR A 25 -7.91 -3.73 6.18
C TYR A 25 -6.90 -2.62 6.57
N ILE A 26 -6.23 -1.99 5.59
CA ILE A 26 -5.29 -0.89 5.86
C ILE A 26 -6.01 0.31 6.49
N ALA A 27 -7.21 0.66 6.00
CA ALA A 27 -8.00 1.77 6.53
C ALA A 27 -8.47 1.51 7.97
N ASP A 28 -8.92 0.28 8.27
CA ASP A 28 -9.48 -0.07 9.58
C ASP A 28 -8.40 -0.24 10.65
N ASN A 29 -7.20 -0.70 10.28
CA ASN A 29 -6.16 -1.09 11.23
C ASN A 29 -4.98 -0.13 11.28
N ALA A 30 -4.81 0.75 10.28
CA ALA A 30 -3.70 1.69 10.17
C ALA A 30 -2.32 1.08 10.50
N PRO A 31 -1.89 0.02 9.78
CA PRO A 31 -0.63 -0.66 10.06
C PRO A 31 0.57 0.28 9.89
N ALA A 32 1.66 -0.04 10.58
CA ALA A 32 2.93 0.64 10.38
C ALA A 32 3.50 0.31 9.00
N VAL A 33 4.22 1.28 8.41
CA VAL A 33 4.90 1.12 7.13
C VAL A 33 6.29 1.72 7.22
N ALA A 34 7.31 0.94 6.87
CA ALA A 34 8.67 1.47 6.74
C ALA A 34 8.74 2.47 5.57
N VAL A 35 9.42 3.60 5.76
CA VAL A 35 9.57 4.62 4.70
C VAL A 35 10.20 4.02 3.44
N ILE A 36 11.14 3.08 3.58
CA ILE A 36 11.76 2.40 2.44
C ILE A 36 10.74 1.64 1.58
N SER A 37 9.72 1.02 2.18
CA SER A 37 8.67 0.31 1.45
C SER A 37 7.79 1.25 0.62
N LYS A 38 7.62 2.51 1.04
CA LYS A 38 6.97 3.55 0.22
C LYS A 38 7.81 3.90 -1.01
N ILE A 39 9.12 4.04 -0.82
CA ILE A 39 10.08 4.35 -1.91
C ILE A 39 10.15 3.20 -2.91
N GLU A 40 10.25 1.96 -2.44
CA GLU A 40 10.23 0.75 -3.26
C GLU A 40 8.94 0.65 -4.08
N THR A 41 7.79 0.94 -3.46
CA THR A 41 6.50 0.95 -4.17
C THR A 41 6.46 1.99 -5.28
N LEU A 42 6.94 3.22 -5.02
CA LEU A 42 7.02 4.27 -6.04
C LEU A 42 8.01 3.92 -7.17
N GLY A 43 9.07 3.18 -6.84
CA GLY A 43 10.05 2.64 -7.80
C GLY A 43 9.58 1.40 -8.55
N TYR A 44 8.43 0.83 -8.21
CA TYR A 44 7.91 -0.37 -8.87
C TYR A 44 7.50 -0.08 -10.30
N HIS A 45 8.21 -0.68 -11.26
CA HIS A 45 8.07 -0.39 -12.69
C HIS A 45 6.68 -0.67 -13.28
N LYS A 46 5.83 -1.47 -12.63
CA LYS A 46 4.45 -1.74 -13.08
C LYS A 46 3.38 -0.98 -12.30
N LEU A 47 3.76 0.02 -11.50
CA LEU A 47 2.79 0.88 -10.82
C LEU A 47 2.09 1.79 -11.85
N SER A 48 0.83 1.48 -12.16
CA SER A 48 0.03 2.24 -13.11
C SER A 48 -0.29 3.66 -12.63
N SER A 49 -0.75 4.52 -13.53
CA SER A 49 -1.20 5.87 -13.19
C SER A 49 -2.34 5.88 -12.18
N GLU A 50 -3.27 4.95 -12.29
CA GLU A 50 -4.36 4.69 -11.35
C GLU A 50 -3.81 4.18 -10.01
N GLY A 51 -2.84 3.26 -10.05
CA GLY A 51 -2.16 2.76 -8.87
C GLY A 51 -1.46 3.87 -8.09
N LYS A 52 -0.83 4.84 -8.76
CA LYS A 52 -0.25 6.04 -8.12
C LYS A 52 -1.31 6.92 -7.44
N LYS A 53 -2.50 7.06 -8.03
CA LYS A 53 -3.62 7.77 -7.40
C LYS A 53 -4.10 7.06 -6.15
N ILE A 54 -4.20 5.73 -6.19
CA ILE A 54 -4.59 4.92 -5.03
C ILE A 54 -3.52 4.98 -3.95
N PHE A 55 -2.24 4.91 -4.32
CA PHE A 55 -1.11 5.07 -3.40
C PHE A 55 -1.20 6.37 -2.61
N GLY A 56 -1.46 7.51 -3.27
CA GLY A 56 -1.65 8.81 -2.61
C GLY A 56 -2.98 8.97 -1.85
N ARG A 57 -3.85 7.96 -1.86
CA ARG A 57 -5.02 7.89 -0.96
C ARG A 57 -4.73 7.03 0.28
N ILE A 58 -3.78 6.09 0.17
CA ILE A 58 -3.34 5.23 1.27
C ILE A 58 -2.39 6.01 2.20
N PHE A 59 -1.57 6.91 1.66
CA PHE A 59 -0.59 7.74 2.37
C PHE A 59 -0.79 9.22 2.08
#